data_AF-A0A7D5UXX4-F1
#
_entry.id   AF-A0A7D5UXX4-F1
#
_cell.length_a   1.000
_cell.length_b   1.000
_cell.length_c   1.000
_cell.angle_alpha   90.00
_cell.angle_beta   90.00
_cell.angle_gamma   90.00
#
_symmetry.space_group_name_H-M   'P 1'
#
loop_
_entity.id
_entity.type
_entity.pdbx_description
1 polymer ?
#
loop_
_entity_poly.entity_id
_entity_poly.type
_entity_poly.pdbx_seq_one_letter_code
_entity_poly.pdbx_strand_id
1 'polypeptide(L)'
;MDEKEILDNIDGRMHGPMPGFIAKFFGEPTCTHRDNGLEVQSAAPTPDSFLPWFSNFVSEKYDGDRASWHTFSNTVTANHEQSDLGTSLLLTMPPSPTPNAQTRWSHAQVIGLFYQDEIVDYQHGLVRLCQSAQQVFASQPTRLFLHGFYIRGSQMELWLFDRSGLYCSEVFDLQKDFDQFVFIMLRYGQMTDEQLGTLQRIKTDEEGSYITLENVANSNLAKLYLESQPIACREGLVGTGTTCYRAKPSGSNRWNYVLKFKWRWVRHRPEDELLRLAQEKCGRYAISLDHYEEIKSTAELRAGLRWGTHARFSSEQHADSTRRDVEGLRQPTGLADYTEKTDNYFQNRILTCVVTSPAGRPLDTFRSLLELLQVFRDAVHCHRSLYRDAQILHRDISAGNMIILDNQQGGARG
;
A
#
# COMPACT_ATOMS: atom_id res chain seq x y z
N MET A 1 9.49 -9.02 2.96
CA MET A 1 8.55 -10.14 3.16
C MET A 1 8.89 -11.27 2.21
N ASP A 2 8.94 -12.51 2.67
CA ASP A 2 9.11 -13.66 1.78
C ASP A 2 7.78 -14.02 1.06
N GLU A 3 7.84 -14.94 0.10
CA GLU A 3 6.67 -15.37 -0.67
C GLU A 3 5.57 -15.97 0.22
N LYS A 4 5.95 -16.72 1.25
CA LYS A 4 5.00 -17.35 2.17
C LYS A 4 4.26 -16.31 3.00
N GLU A 5 4.97 -15.33 3.53
CA GLU A 5 4.37 -14.24 4.29
C GLU A 5 3.39 -13.42 3.43
N ILE A 6 3.66 -13.25 2.12
CA ILE A 6 2.73 -12.61 1.19
C ILE A 6 1.49 -13.47 0.99
N LEU A 7 1.65 -14.77 0.75
CA LEU A 7 0.53 -15.71 0.62
C LEU A 7 -0.37 -15.69 1.86
N ASP A 8 0.21 -15.78 3.06
CA ASP A 8 -0.52 -15.67 4.33
C ASP A 8 -1.19 -14.28 4.50
N ASN A 9 -0.59 -13.24 3.92
CA ASN A 9 -1.15 -11.89 3.97
C ASN A 9 -2.32 -11.67 3.00
N ILE A 10 -2.42 -12.42 1.91
CA ILE A 10 -3.52 -12.32 0.94
C ILE A 10 -4.55 -13.45 1.06
N ASP A 11 -4.25 -14.51 1.82
CA ASP A 11 -5.14 -15.65 2.04
C ASP A 11 -6.54 -15.20 2.54
N GLY A 12 -7.56 -15.57 1.77
CA GLY A 12 -8.95 -15.20 2.01
C GLY A 12 -9.21 -13.69 2.02
N ARG A 13 -8.38 -12.90 1.33
CA ARG A 13 -8.46 -11.42 1.21
C ARG A 13 -8.46 -10.95 -0.25
N MET A 14 -8.58 -11.89 -1.19
CA MET A 14 -8.74 -11.60 -2.63
C MET A 14 -10.22 -11.55 -2.99
N HIS A 15 -10.59 -10.77 -4.01
CA HIS A 15 -11.97 -10.70 -4.45
C HIS A 15 -12.08 -10.40 -5.95
N GLY A 16 -12.98 -11.09 -6.65
CA GLY A 16 -13.22 -10.83 -8.06
C GLY A 16 -13.68 -12.09 -8.79
N PRO A 17 -13.96 -11.98 -10.10
CA PRO A 17 -13.95 -10.73 -10.87
C PRO A 17 -15.06 -9.76 -10.42
N MET A 18 -14.81 -8.45 -10.55
CA MET A 18 -15.73 -7.39 -10.10
C MET A 18 -16.51 -6.78 -11.26
N PRO A 19 -17.84 -7.01 -11.34
CA PRO A 19 -18.67 -6.33 -12.34
C PRO A 19 -18.62 -4.81 -12.17
N GLY A 20 -18.40 -4.09 -13.27
CA GLY A 20 -18.31 -2.63 -13.28
C GLY A 20 -16.95 -2.06 -12.82
N PHE A 21 -15.92 -2.89 -12.64
CA PHE A 21 -14.57 -2.43 -12.28
C PHE A 21 -14.05 -1.35 -13.25
N ILE A 22 -14.08 -1.65 -14.55
CA ILE A 22 -13.55 -0.75 -15.58
C ILE A 22 -14.34 0.57 -15.60
N ALA A 23 -15.67 0.50 -15.62
CA ALA A 23 -16.54 1.67 -15.59
C ALA A 23 -16.29 2.57 -14.37
N LYS A 24 -16.04 1.97 -13.19
CA LYS A 24 -15.75 2.74 -11.96
C LYS A 24 -14.42 3.50 -12.05
N PHE A 25 -13.34 2.85 -12.47
CA PHE A 25 -12.00 3.42 -12.35
C PHE A 25 -11.56 4.18 -13.60
N PHE A 26 -12.01 3.76 -14.78
CA PHE A 26 -11.58 4.33 -16.06
C PHE A 26 -12.68 5.14 -16.74
N GLY A 27 -13.94 4.87 -16.40
CA GLY A 27 -15.12 5.39 -17.08
C GLY A 27 -15.58 4.47 -18.21
N GLU A 28 -16.62 4.89 -18.93
CA GLU A 28 -17.02 4.23 -20.18
C GLU A 28 -16.01 4.56 -21.28
N PRO A 29 -15.62 3.59 -22.13
CA PRO A 29 -14.84 3.88 -23.32
C PRO A 29 -15.67 4.79 -24.22
N THR A 30 -15.32 6.08 -24.29
CA THR A 30 -15.88 6.97 -25.30
C THR A 30 -15.34 6.50 -26.64
N CYS A 31 -16.16 5.75 -27.38
CA CYS A 31 -15.91 5.40 -28.76
C CYS A 31 -15.80 6.69 -29.58
N THR A 32 -14.58 7.23 -29.70
CA THR A 32 -14.02 8.00 -30.81
C THR A 32 -12.72 8.67 -30.36
N HIS A 33 -11.58 7.99 -30.50
CA HIS A 33 -10.35 8.72 -30.78
C HIS A 33 -10.45 9.26 -32.22
N ARG A 34 -11.09 10.42 -32.37
CA ARG A 34 -10.96 11.24 -33.59
C ARG A 34 -9.83 12.24 -33.34
N ASP A 35 -8.60 11.75 -33.44
CA ASP A 35 -7.48 12.63 -33.76
C ASP A 35 -7.45 12.80 -35.29
N ASN A 36 -7.75 14.01 -35.76
CA ASN A 36 -7.37 14.56 -37.06
C ASN A 36 -7.21 13.57 -38.25
N GLY A 37 -8.23 12.77 -38.54
CA GLY A 37 -8.37 12.11 -39.85
C GLY A 37 -7.43 10.94 -40.15
N LEU A 38 -6.74 10.35 -39.17
CA LEU A 38 -6.10 9.04 -39.34
C LEU A 38 -6.65 8.05 -38.31
N GLU A 39 -7.52 7.15 -38.76
CA GLU A 39 -7.80 5.90 -38.05
C GLU A 39 -6.51 5.08 -37.98
N VAL A 40 -5.78 5.18 -36.88
CA VAL A 40 -4.75 4.19 -36.57
C VAL A 40 -5.43 3.07 -35.81
N GLN A 41 -6.15 2.19 -36.53
CA GLN A 41 -6.38 0.84 -36.04
C GLN A 41 -5.00 0.15 -36.03
N SER A 42 -4.25 0.33 -34.94
CA SER A 42 -3.05 -0.45 -34.72
C SER A 42 -3.52 -1.87 -34.43
N ALA A 43 -3.21 -2.81 -35.33
CA ALA A 43 -3.46 -4.23 -35.08
C ALA A 43 -2.84 -4.61 -33.73
N ALA A 44 -3.59 -5.34 -32.91
CA ALA A 44 -3.13 -5.77 -31.60
C ALA A 44 -1.81 -6.56 -31.72
N PRO A 45 -0.79 -6.25 -30.92
CA PRO A 45 0.45 -7.01 -30.93
C PRO A 45 0.19 -8.44 -30.44
N THR A 46 0.91 -9.39 -31.02
CA THR A 46 1.01 -10.75 -30.46
C THR A 46 1.76 -10.71 -29.13
N PRO A 47 1.61 -11.72 -28.24
CA PRO A 47 2.40 -11.79 -27.00
C PRO A 47 3.90 -11.58 -27.22
N ASP A 48 4.46 -12.16 -28.29
CA ASP A 48 5.89 -12.02 -28.64
C ASP A 48 6.29 -10.59 -29.02
N SER A 49 5.36 -9.82 -29.59
CA SER A 49 5.61 -8.44 -30.04
C SER A 49 5.10 -7.39 -29.06
N PHE A 50 4.51 -7.80 -27.94
CA PHE A 50 3.88 -6.90 -26.97
C PHE A 50 4.88 -5.93 -26.32
N LEU A 51 6.02 -6.41 -25.81
CA LEU A 51 6.99 -5.54 -25.13
C LEU A 51 7.65 -4.49 -26.06
N PRO A 52 8.10 -4.85 -27.29
CA PRO A 52 8.53 -3.86 -28.26
C PRO A 52 7.44 -2.85 -28.60
N TRP A 53 6.21 -3.32 -28.85
CA TRP A 53 5.08 -2.45 -29.13
C TRP A 53 4.78 -1.49 -27.97
N PHE A 54 4.73 -2.00 -26.74
CA PHE A 54 4.41 -1.22 -25.54
C PHE A 54 5.45 -0.12 -25.33
N SER A 55 6.73 -0.44 -25.51
CA SER A 55 7.83 0.52 -25.38
C SER A 55 7.73 1.66 -26.40
N ASN A 56 7.33 1.36 -27.64
CA ASN A 56 7.08 2.38 -28.66
C ASN A 56 5.84 3.21 -28.34
N PHE A 57 4.74 2.54 -27.98
CA PHE A 57 3.47 3.18 -27.63
C PHE A 57 3.63 4.22 -26.51
N VAL A 58 4.31 3.86 -25.41
CA VAL A 58 4.51 4.79 -24.29
C VAL A 58 5.48 5.92 -24.66
N SER A 59 6.45 5.69 -25.54
CA SER A 59 7.38 6.73 -25.99
C SER A 59 6.71 7.76 -26.91
N GLU A 60 5.72 7.34 -27.71
CA GLU A 60 4.99 8.21 -28.64
C GLU A 60 3.83 8.96 -27.98
N LYS A 61 3.10 8.29 -27.07
CA LYS A 61 1.81 8.79 -26.56
C LYS A 61 1.88 9.46 -25.20
N TYR A 62 2.94 9.25 -24.42
CA TYR A 62 3.12 9.96 -23.16
C TYR A 62 3.99 11.18 -23.35
N ASP A 63 3.43 12.33 -23.02
CA ASP A 63 4.20 13.55 -22.82
C ASP A 63 5.04 13.39 -21.55
N GLY A 64 6.36 13.41 -21.72
CA GLY A 64 7.35 13.11 -20.68
C GLY A 64 7.36 14.10 -19.51
N ASP A 65 6.48 15.10 -19.51
CA ASP A 65 6.41 16.16 -18.51
C ASP A 65 5.69 15.73 -17.22
N ARG A 66 4.77 14.76 -17.27
CA ARG A 66 3.99 14.32 -16.09
C ARG A 66 4.30 12.92 -15.61
N ALA A 67 4.42 11.96 -16.52
CA ALA A 67 4.51 10.55 -16.16
C ALA A 67 5.32 9.75 -17.18
N SER A 68 6.02 8.72 -16.71
CA SER A 68 6.79 7.83 -17.57
C SER A 68 6.54 6.37 -17.24
N TRP A 69 6.38 5.56 -18.28
CA TRP A 69 6.38 4.10 -18.17
C TRP A 69 7.81 3.56 -18.25
N HIS A 70 8.11 2.58 -17.41
CA HIS A 70 9.36 1.85 -17.41
C HIS A 70 9.08 0.36 -17.48
N THR A 71 9.90 -0.36 -18.24
CA THR A 71 9.88 -1.82 -18.33
C THR A 71 11.18 -2.38 -17.78
N PHE A 72 11.09 -3.46 -16.99
CA PHE A 72 12.27 -4.15 -16.46
C PHE A 72 12.02 -5.65 -16.43
N SER A 73 12.90 -6.38 -17.11
CA SER A 73 12.88 -7.85 -17.10
C SER A 73 13.38 -8.35 -15.77
N ASN A 74 12.56 -9.16 -15.09
CA ASN A 74 12.97 -9.79 -13.87
C ASN A 74 13.70 -11.09 -14.22
N THR A 75 15.00 -11.17 -13.97
CA THR A 75 15.75 -12.41 -14.11
C THR A 75 16.48 -12.70 -12.80
N VAL A 76 16.39 -13.94 -12.33
CA VAL A 76 17.24 -14.43 -11.24
C VAL A 76 18.16 -15.46 -11.84
N THR A 77 19.47 -15.25 -11.67
CA THR A 77 20.49 -16.24 -11.97
C THR A 77 20.80 -17.01 -10.69
N ALA A 78 20.13 -18.14 -10.50
CA ALA A 78 20.49 -19.13 -9.49
C ALA A 78 20.96 -20.40 -10.20
N ASN A 79 22.15 -20.90 -9.85
CA ASN A 79 22.68 -22.18 -10.35
C ASN A 79 22.71 -22.33 -11.89
N HIS A 80 23.04 -21.28 -12.64
CA HIS A 80 23.13 -21.28 -14.11
C HIS A 80 21.81 -21.52 -14.87
N GLU A 81 20.67 -21.61 -14.18
CA GLU A 81 19.34 -21.64 -14.79
C GLU A 81 18.71 -20.25 -14.69
N GLN A 82 18.42 -19.65 -15.85
CA GLN A 82 17.72 -18.38 -15.93
C GLN A 82 16.22 -18.67 -15.90
N SER A 83 15.58 -18.41 -14.77
CA SER A 83 14.12 -18.42 -14.69
C SER A 83 13.58 -17.09 -15.20
N ASP A 84 12.71 -17.13 -16.20
CA ASP A 84 11.95 -15.95 -16.64
C ASP A 84 10.90 -15.63 -15.57
N LEU A 85 11.06 -14.47 -14.91
CA LEU A 85 10.17 -14.01 -13.85
C LEU A 85 9.26 -12.88 -14.36
N GLY A 86 9.06 -12.83 -15.68
CA GLY A 86 8.22 -11.86 -16.35
C GLY A 86 8.87 -10.48 -16.40
N THR A 87 8.21 -9.60 -17.15
CA THR A 87 8.60 -8.19 -17.27
C THR A 87 7.66 -7.36 -16.43
N SER A 88 8.22 -6.58 -15.52
CA SER A 88 7.46 -5.60 -14.76
C SER A 88 7.31 -4.31 -15.57
N LEU A 89 6.11 -3.73 -15.53
CA LEU A 89 5.76 -2.47 -16.15
C LEU A 89 5.42 -1.49 -15.03
N LEU A 90 5.98 -0.29 -15.03
CA LEU A 90 5.74 0.66 -13.97
C LEU A 90 5.50 2.07 -14.51
N LEU A 91 4.39 2.67 -14.10
CA LEU A 91 4.14 4.10 -14.28
C LEU A 91 4.69 4.88 -13.08
N THR A 92 5.53 5.89 -13.32
CA THR A 92 6.06 6.78 -12.27
C THR A 92 5.65 8.23 -12.48
N MET A 93 5.45 8.97 -11.38
CA MET A 93 5.19 10.41 -11.34
C MET A 93 5.90 11.05 -10.13
N PRO A 94 6.63 12.18 -10.28
CA PRO A 94 7.05 12.77 -11.56
C PRO A 94 7.95 11.82 -12.36
N PRO A 95 8.19 12.08 -13.66
CA PRO A 95 9.01 11.21 -14.49
C PRO A 95 10.43 11.12 -13.93
N SER A 96 10.95 9.90 -13.76
CA SER A 96 12.29 9.68 -13.21
C SER A 96 13.34 9.68 -14.34
N PRO A 97 14.44 10.45 -14.24
CA PRO A 97 15.40 10.63 -15.33
C PRO A 97 16.32 9.44 -15.61
N THR A 98 16.35 8.40 -14.78
CA THR A 98 17.27 7.25 -14.97
C THR A 98 16.55 5.90 -14.87
N PRO A 99 16.54 5.09 -15.95
CA PRO A 99 16.02 3.70 -15.93
C PRO A 99 16.87 2.74 -15.09
N ASN A 100 18.17 3.02 -14.98
CA ASN A 100 19.15 2.13 -14.36
C ASN A 100 19.62 2.66 -13.00
N ALA A 101 18.90 2.27 -11.95
CA ALA A 101 19.38 1.97 -10.59
C ALA A 101 18.20 2.17 -9.63
N GLN A 102 17.54 1.06 -9.29
CA GLN A 102 16.59 1.00 -8.18
C GLN A 102 15.39 1.95 -8.35
N THR A 103 14.46 1.52 -9.20
CA THR A 103 13.16 2.16 -9.38
C THR A 103 12.62 2.65 -8.04
N ARG A 104 12.56 3.97 -7.86
CA ARG A 104 12.11 4.56 -6.59
C ARG A 104 10.62 4.29 -6.44
N TRP A 105 10.28 3.22 -5.73
CA TRP A 105 8.91 2.84 -5.37
C TRP A 105 8.11 3.98 -4.72
N SER A 106 8.78 5.03 -4.25
CA SER A 106 8.17 6.29 -3.80
C SER A 106 7.47 7.10 -4.91
N HIS A 107 7.83 6.90 -6.18
CA HIS A 107 7.23 7.60 -7.34
C HIS A 107 6.29 6.71 -8.15
N ALA A 108 6.25 5.40 -7.85
CA ALA A 108 5.39 4.43 -8.52
C ALA A 108 3.91 4.77 -8.33
N GLN A 109 3.15 4.84 -9.41
CA GLN A 109 1.70 5.12 -9.40
C GLN A 109 0.86 3.92 -9.83
N VAL A 110 1.36 3.11 -10.78
CA VAL A 110 0.70 1.91 -11.29
C VAL A 110 1.76 0.84 -11.51
N ILE A 111 1.46 -0.40 -11.09
CA ILE A 111 2.33 -1.56 -11.28
C ILE A 111 1.73 -2.55 -12.27
N GLY A 112 2.54 -3.16 -13.11
CA GLY A 112 2.12 -4.14 -14.10
C GLY A 112 3.09 -5.30 -14.12
N LEU A 113 2.59 -6.48 -14.44
CA LEU A 113 3.42 -7.66 -14.66
C LEU A 113 2.95 -8.38 -15.93
N PHE A 114 3.89 -8.64 -16.84
CA PHE A 114 3.67 -9.31 -18.10
C PHE A 114 4.49 -10.59 -18.18
N TYR A 115 3.82 -11.69 -18.51
CA TYR A 115 4.45 -12.92 -19.00
C TYR A 115 4.02 -13.17 -20.43
N GLN A 116 4.99 -13.52 -21.27
CA GLN A 116 4.75 -13.85 -22.67
C GLN A 116 3.94 -15.14 -22.82
N ASP A 117 4.17 -16.12 -21.95
CA ASP A 117 3.46 -17.41 -21.95
C ASP A 117 2.22 -17.36 -21.05
N GLU A 118 1.14 -18.01 -21.49
CA GLU A 118 -0.08 -18.21 -20.70
C GLU A 118 0.07 -19.30 -19.64
N ILE A 119 1.01 -20.23 -19.83
CA ILE A 119 1.20 -21.45 -19.02
C ILE A 119 1.88 -21.14 -17.68
N VAL A 120 2.35 -19.91 -17.47
CA VAL A 120 2.94 -19.48 -16.19
C VAL A 120 1.98 -19.71 -15.04
N ASP A 121 2.50 -20.25 -13.94
CA ASP A 121 1.73 -20.45 -12.73
C ASP A 121 1.10 -19.13 -12.26
N TYR A 122 -0.23 -19.12 -12.19
CA TYR A 122 -1.01 -17.92 -11.89
C TYR A 122 -0.69 -17.40 -10.48
N GLN A 123 -0.58 -18.32 -9.51
CA GLN A 123 -0.28 -17.96 -8.13
C GLN A 123 1.09 -17.29 -8.04
N HIS A 124 2.11 -17.88 -8.66
CA HIS A 124 3.45 -17.32 -8.70
C HIS A 124 3.45 -15.89 -9.26
N GLY A 125 2.82 -15.65 -10.41
CA GLY A 125 2.77 -14.32 -11.00
C GLY A 125 1.99 -13.30 -10.16
N LEU A 126 0.86 -13.68 -9.56
CA LEU A 126 0.11 -12.77 -8.68
C LEU A 126 0.89 -12.42 -7.40
N VAL A 127 1.62 -13.37 -6.82
CA VAL A 127 2.52 -13.11 -5.68
C VAL A 127 3.60 -12.10 -6.05
N ARG A 128 4.18 -12.21 -7.25
CA ARG A 128 5.17 -11.23 -7.77
C ARG A 128 4.59 -9.83 -7.93
N LEU A 129 3.34 -9.72 -8.39
CA LEU A 129 2.65 -8.44 -8.44
C LEU A 129 2.41 -7.89 -7.01
N CYS A 130 2.02 -8.76 -6.06
CA CYS A 130 1.86 -8.39 -4.65
C CYS A 130 3.16 -7.91 -3.99
N GLN A 131 4.31 -8.51 -4.35
CA GLN A 131 5.64 -8.05 -3.90
C GLN A 131 5.90 -6.62 -4.35
N SER A 132 5.59 -6.29 -5.61
CA SER A 132 5.71 -4.92 -6.13
C SER A 132 4.78 -3.97 -5.38
N ALA A 133 3.53 -4.38 -5.13
CA ALA A 133 2.57 -3.57 -4.37
C ALA A 133 3.05 -3.28 -2.94
N GLN A 134 3.65 -4.27 -2.27
CA GLN A 134 4.25 -4.09 -0.95
C GLN A 134 5.35 -3.02 -0.95
N GLN A 135 6.26 -3.05 -1.93
CA GLN A 135 7.34 -2.05 -2.02
C GLN A 135 6.79 -0.63 -2.18
N VAL A 136 5.72 -0.47 -2.97
CA VAL A 136 5.02 0.80 -3.13
C VAL A 136 4.40 1.25 -1.80
N PHE A 137 3.65 0.39 -1.12
CA PHE A 137 3.02 0.75 0.16
C PHE A 137 4.03 1.05 1.29
N ALA A 138 5.17 0.37 1.30
CA ALA A 138 6.26 0.65 2.23
C ALA A 138 6.91 2.02 1.97
N SER A 139 7.03 2.39 0.69
CA SER A 139 7.61 3.67 0.27
C SER A 139 6.62 4.84 0.32
N GLN A 140 5.32 4.55 0.34
CA GLN A 140 4.22 5.52 0.29
C GLN A 140 3.17 5.19 1.37
N PRO A 141 3.47 5.47 2.65
CA PRO A 141 2.64 5.00 3.77
C PRO A 141 1.24 5.61 3.83
N THR A 142 1.01 6.76 3.18
CA THR A 142 -0.29 7.43 3.10
C THR A 142 -1.10 7.01 1.87
N ARG A 143 -0.57 6.12 1.00
CA ARG A 143 -1.28 5.62 -0.17
C ARG A 143 -2.55 4.88 0.25
N LEU A 144 -3.68 5.29 -0.32
CA LEU A 144 -5.01 4.77 -0.04
C LEU A 144 -5.25 3.44 -0.73
N PHE A 145 -4.83 3.36 -1.99
CA PHE A 145 -4.89 2.17 -2.81
C PHE A 145 -3.87 2.23 -3.95
N LEU A 146 -3.64 1.12 -4.62
CA LEU A 146 -2.69 1.00 -5.73
C LEU A 146 -3.36 0.28 -6.89
N HIS A 147 -3.28 0.85 -8.09
CA HIS A 147 -3.65 0.16 -9.31
C HIS A 147 -2.54 -0.78 -9.75
N GLY A 148 -2.95 -1.91 -10.30
CA GLY A 148 -2.06 -2.72 -11.09
C GLY A 148 -2.75 -3.53 -12.16
N PHE A 149 -1.97 -4.32 -12.88
CA PHE A 149 -2.49 -5.23 -13.89
C PHE A 149 -1.57 -6.43 -14.06
N TYR A 150 -2.17 -7.53 -14.46
CA TYR A 150 -1.48 -8.79 -14.69
C TYR A 150 -1.82 -9.32 -16.08
N ILE A 151 -0.79 -9.55 -16.89
CA ILE A 151 -0.91 -10.02 -18.27
C ILE A 151 -0.17 -11.36 -18.39
N ARG A 152 -0.85 -12.37 -18.92
CA ARG A 152 -0.30 -13.68 -19.27
C ARG A 152 -0.69 -14.01 -20.71
N GLY A 153 0.28 -14.07 -21.62
CA GLY A 153 -0.01 -14.16 -23.06
C GLY A 153 -0.85 -12.98 -23.52
N SER A 154 -2.07 -13.25 -24.03
CA SER A 154 -3.02 -12.19 -24.38
C SER A 154 -4.07 -11.91 -23.29
N GLN A 155 -4.09 -12.66 -22.19
CA GLN A 155 -5.08 -12.49 -21.13
C GLN A 155 -4.64 -11.40 -20.15
N MET A 156 -5.53 -10.46 -19.86
CA MET A 156 -5.26 -9.37 -18.92
C MET A 156 -6.33 -9.26 -17.84
N GLU A 157 -5.89 -9.07 -16.60
CA GLU A 157 -6.72 -8.66 -15.48
C GLU A 157 -6.20 -7.34 -14.89
N LEU A 158 -7.12 -6.43 -14.60
CA LEU A 158 -6.81 -5.23 -13.81
C LEU A 158 -6.96 -5.57 -12.33
N TRP A 159 -6.08 -5.01 -11.52
CA TRP A 159 -5.98 -5.26 -10.10
C TRP A 159 -5.99 -3.96 -9.33
N LEU A 160 -6.53 -4.02 -8.12
CA LEU A 160 -6.52 -2.90 -7.21
C LEU A 160 -6.24 -3.42 -5.79
N PHE A 161 -5.23 -2.83 -5.15
CA PHE A 161 -4.74 -3.21 -3.84
C PHE A 161 -5.10 -2.11 -2.84
N ASP A 162 -5.75 -2.46 -1.73
CA ASP A 162 -5.90 -1.57 -0.58
C ASP A 162 -5.61 -2.32 0.72
N ARG A 163 -5.73 -1.63 1.85
CA ARG A 163 -5.41 -2.22 3.16
C ARG A 163 -6.43 -3.22 3.69
N SER A 164 -7.55 -3.44 2.99
CA SER A 164 -8.57 -4.44 3.29
C SER A 164 -8.52 -5.67 2.39
N GLY A 165 -7.74 -5.64 1.30
CA GLY A 165 -7.60 -6.75 0.38
C GLY A 165 -7.24 -6.28 -1.03
N LEU A 166 -7.15 -7.25 -1.93
CA LEU A 166 -6.96 -7.01 -3.36
C LEU A 166 -8.19 -7.48 -4.13
N TYR A 167 -8.51 -6.79 -5.21
CA TYR A 167 -9.61 -7.17 -6.07
C TYR A 167 -9.37 -6.86 -7.55
N CYS A 168 -9.98 -7.64 -8.43
CA CYS A 168 -9.70 -7.59 -9.86
C CYS A 168 -10.94 -7.34 -10.74
N SER A 169 -10.69 -6.92 -11.98
CA SER A 169 -11.68 -6.88 -13.05
C SER A 169 -12.03 -8.30 -13.56
N GLU A 170 -12.98 -8.37 -14.48
CA GLU A 170 -13.06 -9.52 -15.40
C GLU A 170 -11.79 -9.60 -16.26
N VAL A 171 -11.42 -10.83 -16.61
CA VAL A 171 -10.33 -11.09 -17.56
C VAL A 171 -10.80 -10.77 -18.97
N PHE A 172 -9.97 -10.09 -19.76
CA PHE A 172 -10.23 -9.80 -21.16
C PHE A 172 -9.01 -10.13 -22.03
N ASP A 173 -9.25 -10.27 -23.33
CA ASP A 173 -8.25 -10.74 -24.29
C ASP A 173 -7.71 -9.55 -25.09
N LEU A 174 -6.43 -9.24 -24.91
CA LEU A 174 -5.74 -8.12 -25.58
C LEU A 174 -5.79 -8.19 -27.10
N GLN A 175 -5.94 -9.38 -27.69
CA GLN A 175 -6.06 -9.52 -29.14
C GLN A 175 -7.47 -9.17 -29.65
N LYS A 176 -8.49 -9.29 -28.81
CA LYS A 176 -9.89 -9.02 -29.16
C LYS A 176 -10.31 -7.62 -28.72
N ASP A 177 -9.88 -7.22 -27.52
CA ASP A 177 -10.32 -6.02 -26.81
C ASP A 177 -9.19 -4.97 -26.73
N PHE A 178 -8.36 -4.87 -27.78
CA PHE A 178 -7.16 -4.04 -27.77
C PHE A 178 -7.44 -2.55 -27.57
N ASP A 179 -8.53 -2.04 -28.14
CA ASP A 179 -8.95 -0.65 -27.95
C ASP A 179 -9.21 -0.34 -26.47
N GLN A 180 -9.76 -1.31 -25.72
CA GLN A 180 -9.97 -1.18 -24.28
C GLN A 180 -8.64 -1.13 -23.54
N PHE A 181 -7.66 -1.96 -23.93
CA PHE A 181 -6.30 -1.89 -23.38
C PHE A 181 -5.66 -0.51 -23.59
N VAL A 182 -5.68 -0.01 -24.83
CA VAL A 182 -5.10 1.30 -25.17
C VAL A 182 -5.79 2.41 -24.39
N PHE A 183 -7.12 2.37 -24.30
CA PHE A 183 -7.90 3.29 -23.47
C PHE A 183 -7.44 3.27 -22.02
N ILE A 184 -7.39 2.10 -21.37
CA ILE A 184 -6.95 1.95 -19.98
C ILE A 184 -5.55 2.55 -19.77
N MET A 185 -4.60 2.22 -20.65
CA MET A 185 -3.23 2.72 -20.54
C MET A 185 -3.21 4.25 -20.61
N LEU A 186 -3.80 4.86 -21.64
CA LEU A 186 -3.87 6.33 -21.75
C LEU A 186 -4.54 6.98 -20.55
N ARG A 187 -5.60 6.36 -20.01
CA ARG A 187 -6.33 6.88 -18.85
C ARG A 187 -5.47 6.92 -17.60
N TYR A 188 -4.59 5.93 -17.36
CA TYR A 188 -3.65 6.00 -16.23
C TYR A 188 -2.77 7.26 -16.26
N GLY A 189 -2.34 7.71 -17.44
CA GLY A 189 -1.56 8.95 -17.58
C GLY A 189 -2.34 10.23 -17.26
N GLN A 190 -3.67 10.16 -17.38
CA GLN A 190 -4.58 11.29 -17.16
C GLN A 190 -5.13 11.34 -15.74
N MET A 191 -5.17 10.22 -15.02
CA MET A 191 -5.71 10.15 -13.66
C MET A 191 -5.03 11.15 -12.72
N THR A 192 -5.82 11.79 -11.87
CA THR A 192 -5.33 12.61 -10.75
C THR A 192 -4.66 11.74 -9.68
N ASP A 193 -3.87 12.37 -8.80
CA ASP A 193 -3.26 11.69 -7.65
C ASP A 193 -4.30 10.92 -6.81
N GLU A 194 -5.47 11.53 -6.59
CA GLU A 194 -6.58 10.90 -5.85
C GLU A 194 -7.13 9.67 -6.56
N GLN A 195 -7.29 9.72 -7.89
CA GLN A 195 -7.73 8.58 -8.71
C GLN A 195 -6.68 7.46 -8.76
N LEU A 196 -5.40 7.80 -8.61
CA LEU A 196 -4.28 6.86 -8.46
C LEU A 196 -4.12 6.35 -7.02
N GLY A 197 -4.94 6.83 -6.08
CA GLY A 197 -4.91 6.42 -4.68
C GLY A 197 -3.81 7.09 -3.85
N THR A 198 -3.19 8.15 -4.38
CA THR A 198 -2.18 8.95 -3.69
C THR A 198 -2.84 10.01 -2.83
N LEU A 199 -2.44 10.07 -1.55
CA LEU A 199 -2.87 11.11 -0.63
C LEU A 199 -1.67 12.03 -0.31
N GLN A 200 -1.76 13.29 -0.74
CA GLN A 200 -0.72 14.31 -0.50
C GLN A 200 -0.73 14.84 0.95
N ARG A 201 -0.64 13.94 1.94
CA ARG A 201 -0.61 14.32 3.36
C ARG A 201 0.78 14.72 3.82
N ILE A 202 1.80 14.01 3.34
CA ILE A 202 3.20 14.35 3.57
C ILE A 202 3.67 15.19 2.38
N LYS A 203 4.08 16.41 2.67
CA LYS A 203 4.62 17.39 1.72
C LYS A 203 6.10 17.59 1.99
N THR A 204 6.82 18.20 1.07
CA THR A 204 8.25 18.50 1.23
C THR A 204 8.51 19.96 0.86
N ASP A 205 9.38 20.62 1.62
CA ASP A 205 9.95 21.93 1.33
C ASP A 205 11.47 21.92 1.56
N GLU A 206 12.09 23.10 1.67
CA GLU A 206 13.52 23.27 1.89
C GLU A 206 14.02 22.70 3.24
N GLU A 207 13.18 22.67 4.29
CA GLU A 207 13.56 22.13 5.61
C GLU A 207 13.37 20.61 5.67
N GLY A 208 12.42 20.07 4.91
CA GLY A 208 12.25 18.65 4.73
C GLY A 208 10.79 18.23 4.58
N SER A 209 10.50 16.97 4.90
CA SER A 209 9.14 16.45 4.82
C SER A 209 8.32 16.91 6.02
N TYR A 210 7.08 17.33 5.79
CA TYR A 210 6.17 17.83 6.81
C TYR A 210 4.72 17.43 6.54
N ILE A 211 3.90 17.58 7.57
CA ILE A 211 2.44 17.51 7.46
C ILE A 211 1.82 18.80 7.97
N THR A 212 0.62 19.10 7.48
CA THR A 212 -0.24 20.12 8.06
C THR A 212 -1.38 19.45 8.81
N LEU A 213 -1.66 19.94 10.01
CA LEU A 213 -2.77 19.49 10.84
C LEU A 213 -3.81 20.59 10.89
N GLU A 214 -5.06 20.20 10.62
CA GLU A 214 -6.20 21.10 10.72
C GLU A 214 -6.82 21.04 12.11
N ASN A 215 -7.50 22.11 12.52
CA ASN A 215 -8.29 22.18 13.76
C ASN A 215 -7.50 21.85 15.04
N VAL A 216 -6.20 22.17 15.09
CA VAL A 216 -5.39 21.94 16.30
C VAL A 216 -5.52 23.11 17.27
N ALA A 217 -5.78 22.80 18.55
CA ALA A 217 -5.89 23.81 19.60
C ALA A 217 -4.58 24.57 19.84
N ASN A 218 -3.44 23.92 19.58
CA ASN A 218 -2.11 24.52 19.67
C ASN A 218 -1.60 24.86 18.27
N SER A 219 -1.49 26.16 17.97
CA SER A 219 -1.00 26.65 16.66
C SER A 219 0.41 26.16 16.32
N ASN A 220 1.25 25.85 17.33
CA ASN A 220 2.58 25.30 17.09
C ASN A 220 2.55 23.90 16.46
N LEU A 221 1.42 23.19 16.54
CA LEU A 221 1.24 21.87 15.94
C LEU A 221 0.62 21.93 14.53
N ALA A 222 0.27 23.12 14.02
CA ALA A 222 -0.33 23.25 12.70
C ALA A 222 0.60 22.73 11.59
N LYS A 223 1.92 22.83 11.77
CA LYS A 223 2.93 22.29 10.85
C LYS A 223 3.96 21.48 11.63
N LEU A 224 4.08 20.20 11.29
CA LEU A 224 5.03 19.27 11.89
C LEU A 224 5.99 18.73 10.84
N TYR A 225 7.29 18.95 11.04
CA TYR A 225 8.33 18.31 10.25
C TYR A 225 8.56 16.89 10.74
N LEU A 226 8.84 15.99 9.81
CA LEU A 226 9.05 14.57 10.03
C LEU A 226 10.53 14.24 9.88
N GLU A 227 10.99 13.31 10.70
CA GLU A 227 12.29 12.69 10.50
C GLU A 227 12.27 11.94 9.16
N SER A 228 13.38 11.96 8.43
CA SER A 228 13.43 11.45 7.05
C SER A 228 13.07 9.98 6.92
N GLN A 229 13.29 9.20 7.98
CA GLN A 229 12.93 7.79 8.07
C GLN A 229 11.90 7.56 9.16
N PRO A 230 10.91 6.68 8.93
CA PRO A 230 9.97 6.28 9.97
C PRO A 230 10.69 5.51 11.08
N ILE A 231 10.29 5.73 12.33
CA ILE A 231 10.76 4.96 13.49
C ILE A 231 10.12 3.57 13.58
N ALA A 232 8.99 3.37 12.88
CA ALA A 232 8.37 2.07 12.71
C ALA A 232 7.58 2.06 11.40
N CYS A 233 7.68 0.96 10.64
CA CYS A 233 6.89 0.73 9.44
C CYS A 233 6.52 -0.75 9.36
N ARG A 234 5.25 -1.07 9.11
CA ARG A 234 4.81 -2.45 8.84
C ARG A 234 4.68 -2.68 7.34
N GLU A 235 5.39 -3.68 6.83
CA GLU A 235 5.48 -4.00 5.40
C GLU A 235 4.31 -4.83 4.84
N GLY A 236 3.38 -5.30 5.68
CA GLY A 236 2.23 -6.10 5.20
C GLY A 236 1.39 -5.34 4.17
N LEU A 237 0.90 -6.05 3.14
CA LEU A 237 0.06 -5.49 2.07
C LEU A 237 -1.33 -5.13 2.63
N VAL A 238 -2.03 -6.14 3.16
CA VAL A 238 -3.34 -6.03 3.83
C VAL A 238 -3.14 -5.97 5.33
N GLY A 239 -3.88 -5.09 6.02
CA GLY A 239 -3.83 -5.01 7.49
C GLY A 239 -3.75 -3.58 8.01
N THR A 240 -2.93 -3.37 9.04
CA THR A 240 -2.88 -2.07 9.73
C THR A 240 -1.97 -1.05 9.07
N GLY A 241 -1.01 -1.48 8.22
CA GLY A 241 -0.08 -0.59 7.52
C GLY A 241 0.51 0.51 8.42
N THR A 242 0.86 0.16 9.65
CA THR A 242 1.23 1.15 10.67
C THR A 242 2.57 1.77 10.32
N THR A 243 2.62 3.10 10.22
CA THR A 243 3.85 3.87 10.02
C THR A 243 3.93 4.99 11.03
N CYS A 244 5.06 5.09 11.72
CA CYS A 244 5.31 6.09 12.76
C CYS A 244 6.53 6.94 12.38
N TYR A 245 6.42 8.25 12.54
CA TYR A 245 7.51 9.22 12.37
C TYR A 245 7.75 9.97 13.67
N ARG A 246 9.01 10.26 13.98
CA ARG A 246 9.29 11.36 14.90
C ARG A 246 8.96 12.67 14.22
N ALA A 247 8.38 13.57 14.98
CA ALA A 247 7.92 14.85 14.51
C ALA A 247 8.36 16.00 15.43
N LYS A 248 8.59 17.16 14.83
CA LYS A 248 8.90 18.41 15.54
C LYS A 248 8.05 19.57 14.99
N PRO A 249 7.60 20.50 15.85
CA PRO A 249 7.01 21.75 15.41
C PRO A 249 7.94 22.58 14.53
N SER A 250 7.37 23.39 13.65
CA SER A 250 8.11 24.41 12.92
C SER A 250 8.87 25.33 13.88
N GLY A 251 10.15 25.60 13.60
CA GLY A 251 11.03 26.42 14.46
C GLY A 251 11.53 25.74 15.74
N SER A 252 11.11 24.50 16.01
CA SER A 252 11.65 23.70 17.11
C SER A 252 12.81 22.82 16.62
N ASN A 253 13.78 22.59 17.50
CA ASN A 253 14.83 21.58 17.32
C ASN A 253 14.56 20.30 18.10
N ARG A 254 13.39 20.19 18.75
CA ARG A 254 13.03 19.05 19.60
C ARG A 254 12.01 18.14 18.91
N TRP A 255 12.46 16.92 18.62
CA TRP A 255 11.67 15.80 18.12
C TRP A 255 10.85 15.15 19.25
N ASN A 256 9.87 15.88 19.76
CA ASN A 256 9.08 15.48 20.93
C ASN A 256 7.72 14.85 20.59
N TYR A 257 7.37 14.75 19.33
CA TYR A 257 6.08 14.19 18.89
C TYR A 257 6.29 12.92 18.08
N VAL A 258 5.30 12.04 18.11
CA VAL A 258 5.20 10.89 17.21
C VAL A 258 3.94 11.06 16.38
N LEU A 259 4.13 11.15 15.07
CA LEU A 259 3.05 11.06 14.08
C LEU A 259 2.86 9.59 13.70
N LYS A 260 1.62 9.10 13.73
CA LYS A 260 1.29 7.73 13.36
C LYS A 260 0.15 7.68 12.34
N PHE A 261 0.41 7.00 11.23
CA PHE A 261 -0.61 6.53 10.30
C PHE A 261 -0.94 5.07 10.58
N LYS A 262 -2.23 4.72 10.56
CA LYS A 262 -2.68 3.36 10.83
C LYS A 262 -4.05 3.11 10.21
N TRP A 263 -4.23 1.94 9.60
CA TRP A 263 -5.51 1.43 9.15
C TRP A 263 -6.16 0.60 10.25
N ARG A 264 -7.11 1.21 10.97
CA ARG A 264 -7.87 0.55 12.03
C ARG A 264 -9.05 -0.22 11.43
N TRP A 265 -9.27 -1.45 11.86
CA TRP A 265 -10.51 -2.16 11.54
C TRP A 265 -11.69 -1.45 12.22
N VAL A 266 -12.75 -1.13 11.48
CA VAL A 266 -13.87 -0.31 11.99
C VAL A 266 -14.50 -0.86 13.27
N ARG A 267 -14.50 -2.20 13.46
CA ARG A 267 -15.04 -2.87 14.64
C ARG A 267 -14.16 -2.73 15.89
N HIS A 268 -12.88 -2.39 15.73
CA HIS A 268 -12.01 -2.13 16.87
C HIS A 268 -12.33 -0.78 17.49
N ARG A 269 -12.28 -0.67 18.81
CA ARG A 269 -12.39 0.62 19.48
C ARG A 269 -11.32 1.59 18.97
N PRO A 270 -11.66 2.87 18.68
CA PRO A 270 -10.68 3.89 18.32
C PRO A 270 -9.60 4.04 19.39
N GLU A 271 -8.36 4.23 18.94
CA GLU A 271 -7.21 4.35 19.85
C GLU A 271 -7.22 5.69 20.60
N ASP A 272 -7.76 6.75 19.99
CA ASP A 272 -7.82 8.07 20.59
C ASP A 272 -8.72 8.11 21.83
N GLU A 273 -9.84 7.38 21.84
CA GLU A 273 -10.68 7.24 23.03
C GLU A 273 -9.91 6.70 24.23
N LEU A 274 -9.08 5.67 24.00
CA LEU A 274 -8.26 5.05 25.04
C LEU A 274 -7.16 6.01 25.52
N LEU A 275 -6.53 6.74 24.59
CA LEU A 275 -5.50 7.73 24.91
C LEU A 275 -6.07 8.92 25.68
N ARG A 276 -7.24 9.46 25.29
CA ARG A 276 -7.93 10.55 26.02
C ARG A 276 -8.27 10.13 27.43
N LEU A 277 -8.82 8.93 27.61
CA LEU A 277 -9.19 8.42 28.92
C LEU A 277 -7.94 8.18 29.80
N ALA A 278 -6.88 7.63 29.24
CA ALA A 278 -5.60 7.47 29.94
C ALA A 278 -5.01 8.82 30.35
N GLN A 279 -5.04 9.81 29.47
CA GLN A 279 -4.55 11.16 29.75
C GLN A 279 -5.36 11.85 30.87
N GLU A 280 -6.69 11.72 30.85
CA GLU A 280 -7.58 12.30 31.87
C GLU A 280 -7.39 11.64 33.25
N LYS A 281 -7.24 10.32 33.30
CA LYS A 281 -7.26 9.55 34.56
C LYS A 281 -5.89 9.21 35.12
N CYS A 282 -4.88 9.01 34.28
CA CYS A 282 -3.56 8.49 34.69
C CYS A 282 -2.46 9.54 34.73
N GLY A 283 -2.66 10.72 34.14
CA GLY A 283 -1.75 11.85 34.23
C GLY A 283 -0.32 11.54 33.73
N ARG A 284 0.70 11.87 34.53
CA ARG A 284 2.13 11.97 34.16
C ARG A 284 2.73 10.73 33.46
N TYR A 285 2.17 9.54 33.67
CA TYR A 285 2.74 8.29 33.16
C TYR A 285 2.17 7.84 31.81
N ALA A 286 1.10 8.48 31.34
CA ALA A 286 0.49 8.18 30.05
C ALA A 286 0.97 9.15 28.98
N ILE A 287 1.03 8.65 27.74
CA ILE A 287 1.28 9.46 26.55
C ILE A 287 0.08 10.40 26.32
N SER A 288 0.35 11.66 25.98
CA SER A 288 -0.65 12.66 25.59
C SER A 288 -1.10 12.43 24.16
N LEU A 289 -2.41 12.57 23.91
CA LEU A 289 -2.97 12.67 22.56
C LEU A 289 -3.06 14.15 22.18
N ASP A 290 -2.25 14.56 21.20
CA ASP A 290 -2.19 15.95 20.74
C ASP A 290 -3.06 16.20 19.50
N HIS A 291 -3.29 15.17 18.68
CA HIS A 291 -4.16 15.25 17.51
C HIS A 291 -4.68 13.87 17.10
N TYR A 292 -5.91 13.84 16.58
CA TYR A 292 -6.53 12.65 16.00
C TYR A 292 -7.44 13.04 14.84
N GLU A 293 -7.33 12.30 13.75
CA GLU A 293 -8.15 12.46 12.55
C GLU A 293 -8.43 11.09 11.91
N GLU A 294 -9.66 10.87 11.47
CA GLU A 294 -10.03 9.80 10.54
C GLU A 294 -10.06 10.37 9.12
N ILE A 295 -9.23 9.82 8.23
CA ILE A 295 -9.00 10.40 6.90
C ILE A 295 -9.92 9.79 5.84
N LYS A 296 -9.95 8.45 5.76
CA LYS A 296 -10.66 7.73 4.70
C LYS A 296 -10.97 6.29 5.12
N SER A 297 -12.14 5.78 4.74
CA SER A 297 -12.46 4.36 4.90
C SER A 297 -12.31 3.57 3.60
N THR A 298 -11.93 2.30 3.68
CA THR A 298 -11.91 1.42 2.51
C THR A 298 -13.31 1.16 1.97
N ALA A 299 -14.36 1.22 2.80
CA ALA A 299 -15.74 1.19 2.33
C ALA A 299 -16.07 2.35 1.37
N GLU A 300 -15.62 3.58 1.66
CA GLU A 300 -15.77 4.71 0.75
C GLU A 300 -14.98 4.51 -0.54
N LEU A 301 -13.72 4.07 -0.45
CA LEU A 301 -12.89 3.79 -1.64
C LEU A 301 -13.54 2.75 -2.55
N ARG A 302 -14.24 1.80 -1.95
CA ARG A 302 -14.94 0.69 -2.60
C ARG A 302 -16.38 0.99 -2.98
N ALA A 303 -16.91 2.17 -2.67
CA ALA A 303 -18.30 2.54 -2.94
C ALA A 303 -18.68 2.40 -4.42
N GLY A 304 -19.88 1.85 -4.70
CA GLY A 304 -20.36 1.62 -6.06
C GLY A 304 -19.95 0.28 -6.69
N LEU A 305 -19.10 -0.52 -6.05
CA LEU A 305 -18.82 -1.90 -6.46
C LEU A 305 -19.73 -2.89 -5.73
N ARG A 306 -20.11 -3.98 -6.42
CA ARG A 306 -20.89 -5.09 -5.82
C ARG A 306 -19.95 -6.14 -5.26
N TRP A 307 -20.05 -6.38 -3.96
CA TRP A 307 -19.16 -7.29 -3.23
C TRP A 307 -19.78 -8.68 -3.07
N GLY A 308 -18.95 -9.70 -3.26
CA GLY A 308 -19.23 -11.10 -2.92
C GLY A 308 -18.27 -11.64 -1.85
N THR A 309 -18.12 -12.96 -1.81
CA THR A 309 -17.23 -13.66 -0.88
C THR A 309 -15.76 -13.49 -1.26
N HIS A 310 -14.88 -13.46 -0.25
CA HIS A 310 -13.43 -13.43 -0.52
C HIS A 310 -12.97 -14.79 -1.02
N ALA A 311 -11.88 -14.79 -1.77
CA ALA A 311 -11.28 -15.96 -2.36
C ALA A 311 -9.87 -16.20 -1.80
N ARG A 312 -9.45 -17.46 -1.85
CA ARG A 312 -8.08 -17.90 -1.57
C ARG A 312 -7.62 -18.89 -2.64
N PHE A 313 -6.32 -19.09 -2.81
CA PHE A 313 -5.83 -20.10 -3.73
C PHE A 313 -6.31 -21.50 -3.34
N SER A 314 -6.73 -22.27 -4.34
CA SER A 314 -7.21 -23.64 -4.15
C SER A 314 -6.04 -24.55 -3.77
N SER A 315 -6.24 -25.43 -2.79
CA SER A 315 -5.17 -26.32 -2.28
C SER A 315 -4.76 -27.43 -3.26
N GLU A 316 -5.51 -27.65 -4.35
CA GLU A 316 -5.33 -28.76 -5.29
C GLU A 316 -4.30 -28.50 -6.42
N GLN A 317 -3.59 -27.38 -6.41
CA GLN A 317 -2.70 -26.99 -7.52
C GLN A 317 -1.40 -27.82 -7.66
N HIS A 318 -1.07 -28.69 -6.70
CA HIS A 318 0.16 -29.49 -6.77
C HIS A 318 0.08 -30.73 -7.70
N ALA A 319 -1.07 -31.06 -8.28
CA ALA A 319 -1.27 -32.37 -8.92
C ALA A 319 -1.38 -32.40 -10.46
N ASP A 320 -1.58 -31.29 -11.17
CA ASP A 320 -2.01 -31.42 -12.59
C ASP A 320 -1.54 -30.33 -13.56
N SER A 321 -0.30 -29.84 -13.41
CA SER A 321 0.33 -28.96 -14.40
C SER A 321 0.71 -29.68 -15.71
N THR A 322 0.48 -30.99 -15.84
CA THR A 322 0.93 -31.81 -16.99
C THR A 322 -0.19 -32.30 -17.91
N ARG A 323 -1.46 -31.92 -17.72
CA ARG A 323 -2.56 -32.46 -18.55
C ARG A 323 -3.64 -31.43 -18.91
N ARG A 324 -3.32 -30.44 -19.75
CA ARG A 324 -4.36 -29.76 -20.57
C ARG A 324 -3.90 -29.47 -21.99
N ASP A 325 -3.34 -30.47 -22.67
CA ASP A 325 -3.24 -30.46 -24.14
C ASP A 325 -4.54 -31.02 -24.72
N VAL A 326 -5.50 -30.14 -25.02
CA VAL A 326 -6.49 -30.38 -26.09
C VAL A 326 -6.80 -29.04 -26.75
N GLU A 327 -6.53 -28.97 -28.05
CA GLU A 327 -6.89 -27.88 -28.95
C GLU A 327 -8.40 -27.62 -28.94
N GLY A 328 -8.77 -26.45 -28.43
CA GLY A 328 -10.11 -25.86 -28.46
C GLY A 328 -9.99 -24.45 -27.90
N LEU A 329 -10.73 -23.48 -28.45
CA LEU A 329 -10.72 -22.06 -28.01
C LEU A 329 -10.71 -21.98 -26.48
N ARG A 330 -9.54 -21.77 -25.88
CA ARG A 330 -9.41 -21.65 -24.43
C ARG A 330 -10.13 -20.36 -24.04
N GLN A 331 -11.19 -20.50 -23.24
CA GLN A 331 -11.83 -19.35 -22.62
C GLN A 331 -10.77 -18.63 -21.76
N PRO A 332 -10.79 -17.29 -21.71
CA PRO A 332 -9.84 -16.56 -20.88
C PRO A 332 -10.00 -16.97 -19.42
N THR A 333 -8.90 -17.38 -18.79
CA THR A 333 -8.87 -17.84 -17.39
C THR A 333 -8.37 -16.72 -16.49
N GLY A 334 -9.04 -16.48 -15.38
CA GLY A 334 -8.71 -15.42 -14.43
C GLY A 334 -8.72 -15.92 -12.98
N LEU A 335 -8.71 -15.00 -12.02
CA LEU A 335 -8.64 -15.30 -10.58
C LEU A 335 -9.61 -16.40 -10.15
N ALA A 336 -10.84 -16.39 -10.67
CA ALA A 336 -11.90 -17.33 -10.31
C ALA A 336 -11.56 -18.80 -10.64
N ASP A 337 -10.71 -19.06 -11.62
CA ASP A 337 -10.30 -20.40 -12.03
C ASP A 337 -9.23 -21.01 -11.11
N TYR A 338 -8.50 -20.15 -10.38
CA TYR A 338 -7.37 -20.54 -9.53
C TYR A 338 -7.68 -20.44 -8.04
N THR A 339 -8.89 -20.01 -7.68
CA THR A 339 -9.27 -19.73 -6.30
C THR A 339 -10.58 -20.39 -5.90
N GLU A 340 -10.73 -20.63 -4.61
CA GLU A 340 -11.96 -21.08 -4.00
C GLU A 340 -12.53 -19.98 -3.09
N LYS A 341 -13.86 -19.97 -2.96
CA LYS A 341 -14.56 -19.03 -2.08
C LYS A 341 -14.32 -19.40 -0.63
N THR A 342 -14.21 -18.38 0.20
CA THR A 342 -14.07 -18.48 1.66
C THR A 342 -15.26 -17.83 2.36
N ASP A 343 -15.42 -18.15 3.64
CA ASP A 343 -16.40 -17.46 4.52
C ASP A 343 -15.88 -16.11 5.04
N ASN A 344 -14.71 -15.66 4.56
CA ASN A 344 -14.17 -14.37 4.95
C ASN A 344 -14.98 -13.23 4.35
N TYR A 345 -15.18 -12.20 5.16
CA TYR A 345 -15.93 -11.00 4.81
C TYR A 345 -15.01 -9.78 4.73
N PHE A 346 -15.52 -8.76 4.05
CA PHE A 346 -14.82 -7.50 3.86
C PHE A 346 -14.53 -6.83 5.21
N GLN A 347 -13.25 -6.66 5.51
CA GLN A 347 -12.81 -5.96 6.71
C GLN A 347 -12.67 -4.47 6.42
N ASN A 348 -13.76 -3.71 6.55
CA ASN A 348 -13.70 -2.25 6.38
C ASN A 348 -12.70 -1.60 7.35
N ARG A 349 -11.72 -0.88 6.81
CA ARG A 349 -10.66 -0.22 7.57
C ARG A 349 -10.68 1.28 7.35
N ILE A 350 -10.37 2.01 8.41
CA ILE A 350 -10.31 3.47 8.41
C ILE A 350 -8.84 3.88 8.61
N LEU A 351 -8.31 4.69 7.69
CA LEU A 351 -7.01 5.33 7.85
C LEU A 351 -7.13 6.44 8.89
N THR A 352 -6.35 6.33 9.95
CA THR A 352 -6.27 7.32 11.02
C THR A 352 -4.90 7.96 11.06
N CYS A 353 -4.87 9.26 11.36
CA CYS A 353 -3.68 10.03 11.69
C CYS A 353 -3.73 10.38 13.19
N VAL A 354 -2.66 10.05 13.92
CA VAL A 354 -2.58 10.28 15.37
C VAL A 354 -1.27 10.99 15.67
N VAL A 355 -1.31 12.06 16.48
CA VAL A 355 -0.11 12.71 17.02
C VAL A 355 -0.11 12.57 18.53
N THR A 356 1.04 12.13 19.05
CA THR A 356 1.23 11.87 20.47
C THR A 356 2.54 12.45 20.98
N SER A 357 2.62 12.72 22.28
CA SER A 357 3.83 13.19 22.95
C SER A 357 3.89 12.70 24.42
N PRO A 358 5.07 12.64 25.04
CA PRO A 358 6.40 12.85 24.46
C PRO A 358 6.88 11.67 23.61
N ALA A 359 7.72 11.96 22.61
CA ALA A 359 8.46 10.94 21.87
C ALA A 359 9.64 10.46 22.72
N GLY A 360 9.74 9.14 22.90
CA GLY A 360 10.83 8.48 23.60
C GLY A 360 11.66 7.58 22.69
N ARG A 361 12.71 6.99 23.26
CA ARG A 361 13.54 5.99 22.60
C ARG A 361 13.14 4.56 23.01
N PRO A 362 13.39 3.54 22.18
CA PRO A 362 13.03 2.16 22.51
C PRO A 362 13.69 1.66 23.79
N LEU A 363 13.03 0.70 24.48
CA LEU A 363 13.49 0.18 25.77
C LEU A 363 14.91 -0.39 25.73
N ASP A 364 15.30 -1.06 24.64
CA ASP A 364 16.61 -1.70 24.48
C ASP A 364 17.79 -0.72 24.39
N THR A 365 17.51 0.58 24.20
CA THR A 365 18.53 1.63 24.14
C THR A 365 19.00 2.13 25.51
N PHE A 366 18.52 1.53 26.61
CA PHE A 366 18.87 1.94 27.99
C PHE A 366 20.39 2.06 28.19
N ARG A 367 20.79 3.09 28.95
CA ARG A 367 22.21 3.46 29.16
C ARG A 367 22.79 2.88 30.44
N SER A 368 21.94 2.41 31.35
CA SER A 368 22.35 1.79 32.61
C SER A 368 21.26 0.89 33.17
N LEU A 369 21.66 -0.07 34.03
CA LEU A 369 20.71 -0.90 34.76
C LEU A 369 19.75 -0.06 35.62
N LEU A 370 20.23 1.04 36.20
CA LEU A 370 19.41 1.94 37.00
C LEU A 370 18.28 2.56 36.15
N GLU A 371 18.60 3.02 34.94
CA GLU A 371 17.60 3.59 34.02
C GLU A 371 16.55 2.53 33.63
N LEU A 372 16.98 1.31 33.32
CA LEU A 372 16.06 0.21 33.00
C LEU A 372 15.12 -0.11 34.19
N LEU A 373 15.64 -0.15 35.42
CA LEU A 373 14.85 -0.37 36.62
C LEU A 373 13.86 0.78 36.87
N GLN A 374 14.24 2.03 36.57
CA GLN A 374 13.34 3.18 36.65
C GLN A 374 12.20 3.06 35.64
N VAL A 375 12.49 2.66 34.41
CA VAL A 375 11.46 2.45 33.37
C VAL A 375 10.47 1.36 33.79
N PHE A 376 10.94 0.23 34.33
CA PHE A 376 10.04 -0.81 34.83
C PHE A 376 9.21 -0.37 36.03
N ARG A 377 9.81 0.36 36.97
CA ARG A 377 9.05 0.96 38.09
C ARG A 377 7.93 1.86 37.56
N ASP A 378 8.26 2.74 36.62
CA ASP A 378 7.31 3.71 36.07
C ASP A 378 6.23 3.02 35.20
N ALA A 379 6.59 1.98 34.46
CA ALA A 379 5.64 1.14 33.72
C ALA A 379 4.64 0.43 34.65
N VAL A 380 5.11 -0.12 35.77
CA VAL A 380 4.22 -0.74 36.79
C VAL A 380 3.26 0.30 37.37
N HIS A 381 3.73 1.50 37.68
CA HIS A 381 2.86 2.59 38.12
C HIS A 381 1.84 2.99 37.05
N CYS A 382 2.28 3.13 35.79
CA CYS A 382 1.42 3.45 34.66
C CYS A 382 0.30 2.42 34.48
N HIS A 383 0.65 1.13 34.39
CA HIS A 383 -0.33 0.06 34.21
C HIS A 383 -1.28 -0.09 35.40
N ARG A 384 -0.79 0.13 36.63
CA ARG A 384 -1.67 0.15 37.82
C ARG A 384 -2.70 1.26 37.74
N SER A 385 -2.29 2.46 37.31
CA SER A 385 -3.21 3.59 37.14
C SER A 385 -4.19 3.37 35.98
N LEU A 386 -3.70 2.87 34.84
CA LEU A 386 -4.56 2.49 33.70
C LEU A 386 -5.66 1.52 34.15
N TYR A 387 -5.30 0.50 34.92
CA TYR A 387 -6.27 -0.50 35.38
C TYR A 387 -7.23 0.05 36.45
N ARG A 388 -6.71 0.76 37.46
CA ARG A 388 -7.52 1.19 38.61
C ARG A 388 -8.32 2.45 38.35
N ASP A 389 -7.73 3.43 37.67
CA ASP A 389 -8.28 4.78 37.55
C ASP A 389 -8.99 4.98 36.21
N ALA A 390 -8.46 4.40 35.11
CA ALA A 390 -9.04 4.46 33.78
C ALA A 390 -9.91 3.25 33.40
N GLN A 391 -9.87 2.17 34.19
CA GLN A 391 -10.52 0.88 33.87
C GLN A 391 -10.08 0.30 32.51
N ILE A 392 -8.83 0.55 32.12
CA ILE A 392 -8.21 0.05 30.89
C ILE A 392 -7.23 -1.07 31.22
N LEU A 393 -7.40 -2.22 30.57
CA LEU A 393 -6.39 -3.27 30.55
C LEU A 393 -5.59 -3.18 29.24
N HIS A 394 -4.28 -2.91 29.32
CA HIS A 394 -3.43 -2.67 28.15
C HIS A 394 -3.35 -3.88 27.20
N ARG A 395 -3.29 -5.11 27.76
CA ARG A 395 -3.25 -6.41 27.06
C ARG A 395 -2.07 -6.68 26.12
N ASP A 396 -1.29 -5.67 25.76
CA ASP A 396 -0.13 -5.82 24.87
C ASP A 396 1.15 -5.25 25.53
N ILE A 397 1.55 -5.84 26.66
CA ILE A 397 2.76 -5.40 27.37
C ILE A 397 3.97 -6.10 26.73
N SER A 398 4.81 -5.32 26.07
CA SER A 398 6.02 -5.80 25.39
C SER A 398 7.10 -4.72 25.38
N ALA A 399 8.36 -5.12 25.14
CA ALA A 399 9.47 -4.18 25.01
C ALA A 399 9.23 -3.13 23.89
N GLY A 400 8.51 -3.49 22.83
CA GLY A 400 8.19 -2.59 21.72
C GLY A 400 7.12 -1.53 22.04
N ASN A 401 6.37 -1.71 23.14
CA ASN A 401 5.34 -0.77 23.59
C ASN A 401 5.78 0.07 24.80
N MET A 402 7.04 -0.03 25.20
CA MET A 402 7.64 0.78 26.28
C MET A 402 8.69 1.72 25.71
N ILE A 403 8.67 2.97 26.16
CA ILE A 403 9.62 4.01 25.74
C ILE A 403 10.37 4.58 26.93
N ILE A 404 11.62 4.97 26.69
CA ILE A 404 12.45 5.70 27.64
C ILE A 404 12.38 7.17 27.26
N LEU A 405 12.02 8.02 28.22
CA LEU A 405 12.06 9.46 28.06
C LEU A 405 13.43 9.94 28.50
N ASP A 406 14.20 10.52 27.58
CA ASP A 406 15.43 11.18 27.96
C ASP A 406 15.06 12.39 28.84
N ASN A 407 15.65 12.46 30.04
CA ASN A 407 15.52 13.61 30.92
C ASN A 407 15.88 14.85 30.11
N GLN A 408 14.92 15.76 29.93
CA GLN A 408 15.18 17.06 29.33
C GLN A 408 16.09 17.83 30.29
N GLN A 409 17.39 17.63 30.16
CA GLN A 409 18.39 18.35 30.93
C GLN A 409 18.30 19.83 30.55
N GLY A 410 17.66 20.57 31.43
CA GLY A 410 17.53 22.02 31.39
C GLY A 410 16.65 22.54 32.52
N GLY A 411 16.65 21.88 33.69
CA GLY A 411 15.87 22.31 34.84
C GLY A 411 16.09 21.36 36.01
N ALA A 412 16.78 21.85 37.04
CA ALA A 412 17.10 21.10 38.24
C ALA A 412 15.86 20.58 38.99
N ARG A 413 16.14 19.59 39.84
CA ARG A 413 15.35 19.01 40.96
C ARG A 413 14.55 17.77 40.54
N GLY A 414 14.66 16.64 41.22
CA GLY A 414 15.05 16.39 42.62
C GLY A 414 14.07 15.37 43.17
#